data_AF-A0A7H9AZU9-F1
#
_entry.id   AF-A0A7H9AZU9-F1
#
_cell.length_a   1.000
_cell.length_b   1.000
_cell.length_c   1.000
_cell.angle_alpha   90.00
_cell.angle_beta   90.00
_cell.angle_gamma   90.00
#
_symmetry.space_group_name_H-M   'P 1'
#
loop_
_entity.id
_entity.type
_entity.pdbx_description
1 polymer ?
#
loop_
_entity_poly.entity_id
_entity_poly.type
_entity_poly.pdbx_seq_one_letter_code
_entity_poly.pdbx_strand_id
1 'polypeptide(L)'
;MAEIGDLEQDIEALTKEIDFLTDKRDSLKTKVKLNNRSLLTKHPLVKDFQSLFDSFPHLFDTLSNQVPETNPDDYEVDSLLLKGPEIARQEIFKEPNDVQRIVEHKVFDDSISNLLGKNIMSSVPKHKSWPTNPINSGLIEKIRLENAYRLFGITYFPVVDPSDLRKNEATNEMIVTRDMLGIRLEIFNERDSKFEKPYYILLKKNSKTLAWELFKHTIPVYIDVQNSFQNSTTVPITTYEDVYLFAKEVYINLAKGSERRQQLIELEQEGLVTDLQVDLESAQVSFVLNGLQIQLLLNDQHVVSCFAKDHGDSELGNIEQLFLGPLRELKHTIRHLKN
;
A
#
# COMPACT_ATOMS: atom_id res chain seq x y z
N MET A 1 61.65 17.03 26.91
CA MET A 1 61.62 16.82 25.45
C MET A 1 61.32 15.37 25.07
N ALA A 2 61.59 14.36 25.91
CA ALA A 2 61.22 12.96 25.63
C ALA A 2 59.69 12.71 25.63
N GLU A 3 58.95 13.35 26.53
CA GLU A 3 57.50 13.12 26.69
C GLU A 3 56.63 13.55 25.49
N ILE A 4 57.08 14.52 24.67
CA ILE A 4 56.31 14.97 23.51
C ILE A 4 56.45 13.98 22.34
N GLY A 5 57.65 13.41 22.16
CA GLY A 5 57.89 12.40 21.11
C GLY A 5 57.18 11.08 21.39
N ASP A 6 57.11 10.67 22.66
CA ASP A 6 56.37 9.46 23.05
C ASP A 6 54.86 9.61 22.83
N LEU A 7 54.31 10.80 23.11
CA LEU A 7 52.90 11.12 22.85
C LEU A 7 52.57 11.19 21.36
N GLU A 8 53.48 11.71 20.53
CA GLU A 8 53.30 11.71 19.06
C GLU A 8 53.29 10.28 18.50
N GLN A 9 54.14 9.40 19.03
CA GLN A 9 54.18 7.99 18.65
C GLN A 9 52.89 7.25 19.06
N ASP A 10 52.36 7.52 20.24
CA ASP A 10 51.09 6.95 20.70
C ASP A 10 49.89 7.44 19.87
N ILE A 11 49.87 8.72 19.49
CA ILE A 11 48.84 9.27 18.60
C ILE A 11 48.89 8.59 17.22
N GLU A 12 50.08 8.37 16.66
CA GLU A 12 50.23 7.69 15.38
C GLU A 12 49.79 6.21 15.47
N ALA A 13 50.09 5.53 16.57
CA ALA A 13 49.65 4.16 16.83
C ALA A 13 48.12 4.06 16.93
N LEU A 14 47.49 4.95 17.70
CA LEU A 14 46.04 5.00 17.85
C LEU A 14 45.32 5.37 16.55
N THR A 15 45.88 6.26 15.74
CA THR A 15 45.30 6.63 14.44
C THR A 15 45.30 5.44 13.49
N LYS A 16 46.41 4.67 13.44
CA LYS A 16 46.48 3.43 12.65
C LYS A 16 45.50 2.37 13.14
N GLU A 17 45.28 2.28 14.46
CA GLU A 17 44.29 1.36 15.02
C GLU A 17 42.85 1.77 14.67
N ILE A 18 42.54 3.06 14.72
CA ILE A 18 41.25 3.60 14.29
C ILE A 18 41.00 3.32 12.80
N ASP A 19 42.00 3.53 11.94
CA ASP A 19 41.89 3.25 10.52
C ASP A 19 41.66 1.75 10.27
N PHE A 20 42.43 0.89 10.93
CA PHE A 20 42.26 -0.56 10.84
C PHE A 20 40.87 -1.02 11.32
N LEU A 21 40.36 -0.46 12.42
CA LEU A 21 39.03 -0.77 12.94
C LEU A 21 37.92 -0.25 12.00
N THR A 22 38.15 0.89 11.35
CA THR A 22 37.23 1.46 10.36
C THR A 22 37.15 0.57 9.12
N ASP A 23 38.29 0.14 8.59
CA ASP A 23 38.36 -0.81 7.47
C ASP A 23 37.72 -2.15 7.81
N LYS A 24 37.97 -2.65 9.02
CA LYS A 24 37.36 -3.90 9.51
C LYS A 24 35.85 -3.77 9.66
N ARG A 25 35.36 -2.64 10.19
CA ARG A 25 33.93 -2.34 10.28
C ARG A 25 33.29 -2.30 8.89
N ASP A 26 33.92 -1.65 7.92
CA ASP A 26 33.35 -1.50 6.58
C ASP A 26 33.40 -2.83 5.79
N SER A 27 34.43 -3.66 6.01
CA SER A 27 34.48 -5.03 5.52
C SER A 27 33.39 -5.93 6.15
N LEU A 28 33.11 -5.77 7.44
CA LEU A 28 32.03 -6.51 8.11
C LEU A 28 30.65 -6.03 7.62
N LYS A 29 30.46 -4.72 7.45
CA LYS A 29 29.23 -4.14 6.91
C LYS A 29 28.94 -4.64 5.49
N THR A 30 29.96 -4.74 4.65
CA THR A 30 29.83 -5.31 3.29
C THR A 30 29.52 -6.80 3.32
N LYS A 31 30.15 -7.59 4.21
CA LYS A 31 29.82 -9.02 4.39
C LYS A 31 28.39 -9.24 4.88
N VAL A 32 27.92 -8.44 5.85
CA VAL A 32 26.53 -8.48 6.33
C VAL A 32 25.55 -8.15 5.21
N LYS A 33 25.83 -7.12 4.40
CA LYS A 33 25.02 -6.78 3.22
C LYS A 33 24.94 -7.94 2.21
N LEU A 34 26.07 -8.59 1.92
CA LEU A 34 26.12 -9.73 1.00
C LEU A 34 25.30 -10.92 1.53
N ASN A 35 25.39 -11.18 2.84
CA ASN A 35 24.65 -12.27 3.48
C ASN A 35 23.14 -11.99 3.49
N ASN A 36 22.72 -10.77 3.86
CA ASN A 36 21.32 -10.35 3.82
C ASN A 36 20.75 -10.41 2.40
N ARG A 37 21.51 -9.99 1.38
CA ARG A 37 21.13 -10.13 -0.03
C ARG A 37 20.90 -11.59 -0.43
N SER A 38 21.72 -12.52 0.08
CA SER A 38 21.59 -13.96 -0.19
C SER A 38 20.40 -14.62 0.53
N LEU A 39 19.97 -14.05 1.65
CA LEU A 39 18.80 -14.51 2.41
C LEU A 39 17.51 -13.96 1.80
N LEU A 40 17.48 -12.66 1.47
CA LEU A 40 16.34 -11.99 0.83
C LEU A 40 16.03 -12.58 -0.56
N THR A 41 17.05 -12.88 -1.37
CA THR A 41 16.85 -13.51 -2.71
C THR A 41 16.27 -14.92 -2.65
N LYS A 42 16.36 -15.60 -1.51
CA LYS A 42 15.73 -16.92 -1.30
C LYS A 42 14.26 -16.80 -0.88
N HIS A 43 13.82 -15.62 -0.43
CA HIS A 43 12.46 -15.41 0.02
C HIS A 43 11.48 -15.49 -1.17
N PRO A 44 10.39 -16.28 -1.09
CA PRO A 44 9.44 -16.46 -2.19
C PRO A 44 8.90 -15.14 -2.76
N LEU A 45 8.60 -14.18 -1.87
CA LEU A 45 8.08 -12.85 -2.25
C LEU A 45 9.09 -11.99 -3.03
N VAL A 46 10.39 -12.16 -2.80
CA VAL A 46 11.43 -11.36 -3.47
C VAL A 46 11.70 -11.90 -4.88
N LYS A 47 11.46 -13.20 -5.11
CA LYS A 47 11.60 -13.82 -6.43
C LYS A 47 10.66 -13.21 -7.47
N ASP A 48 9.44 -12.87 -7.06
CA ASP A 48 8.44 -12.23 -7.95
C ASP A 48 8.92 -10.87 -8.48
N PHE A 49 9.84 -10.20 -7.78
CA PHE A 49 10.40 -8.91 -8.17
C PHE A 49 11.83 -9.00 -8.73
N GLN A 50 12.36 -10.21 -8.92
CA GLN A 50 13.76 -10.38 -9.34
C GLN A 50 14.04 -9.72 -10.70
N SER A 51 13.13 -9.84 -11.66
CA SER A 51 13.24 -9.21 -12.98
C SER A 51 13.29 -7.67 -12.91
N LEU A 52 12.54 -7.09 -11.96
CA LEU A 52 12.55 -5.65 -11.68
C LEU A 52 13.88 -5.22 -11.07
N PHE A 53 14.41 -6.00 -10.12
CA PHE A 53 15.72 -5.73 -9.52
C PHE A 53 16.89 -5.92 -10.50
N ASP A 54 16.77 -6.86 -11.44
CA ASP A 54 17.74 -7.04 -12.51
C ASP A 54 17.75 -5.83 -13.47
N SER A 55 16.57 -5.27 -13.75
CA SER A 55 16.42 -4.08 -14.59
C SER A 55 16.87 -2.79 -13.89
N PHE A 56 16.73 -2.72 -12.57
CA PHE A 56 17.06 -1.55 -11.76
C PHE A 56 17.89 -1.94 -10.51
N PRO A 57 19.19 -2.26 -10.67
CA PRO A 57 20.02 -2.78 -9.58
C PRO A 57 20.18 -1.82 -8.40
N HIS A 58 20.18 -0.51 -8.66
CA HIS A 58 20.25 0.53 -7.62
C HIS A 58 19.00 0.57 -6.71
N LEU A 59 17.86 0.10 -7.21
CA LEU A 59 16.61 0.05 -6.44
C LEU A 59 16.73 -0.96 -5.30
N PHE A 60 17.27 -2.15 -5.59
CA PHE A 60 17.47 -3.20 -4.60
C PHE A 60 18.38 -2.73 -3.45
N ASP A 61 19.49 -2.08 -3.77
CA ASP A 61 20.41 -1.55 -2.77
C ASP A 61 19.74 -0.46 -1.92
N THR A 62 18.95 0.41 -2.52
CA THR A 62 18.25 1.48 -1.80
C THR A 62 17.21 0.91 -0.81
N LEU A 63 16.46 -0.10 -1.23
CA LEU A 63 15.41 -0.73 -0.40
C LEU A 63 16.03 -1.60 0.72
N SER A 64 17.10 -2.33 0.42
CA SER A 64 17.72 -3.29 1.36
C SER A 64 18.57 -2.63 2.45
N ASN A 65 19.06 -1.41 2.23
CA ASN A 65 19.98 -0.72 3.15
C ASN A 65 19.29 -0.07 4.36
N GLN A 66 17.96 -0.09 4.45
CA GLN A 66 17.20 0.50 5.58
C GLN A 66 16.23 -0.49 6.27
N VAL A 67 16.58 -1.78 6.30
CA VAL A 67 15.92 -2.68 7.27
C VAL A 67 16.25 -2.14 8.66
N PRO A 68 15.25 -1.78 9.49
CA PRO A 68 15.50 -1.38 10.87
C PRO A 68 16.30 -2.49 11.56
N GLU A 69 17.31 -2.13 12.35
CA GLU A 69 17.92 -3.06 13.30
C GLU A 69 16.79 -3.57 14.21
N THR A 70 16.28 -4.74 13.89
CA THR A 70 15.30 -5.44 14.71
C THR A 70 16.14 -6.15 15.76
N ASN A 71 16.16 -5.60 16.97
CA ASN A 71 16.75 -6.31 18.10
C ASN A 71 15.96 -7.60 18.30
N PRO A 72 16.61 -8.78 18.34
CA PRO A 72 15.93 -10.04 18.59
C PRO A 72 15.32 -10.15 20.01
N ASP A 73 15.59 -9.19 20.89
CA ASP A 73 15.07 -9.13 22.26
C ASP A 73 13.67 -8.50 22.39
N ASP A 74 13.10 -7.91 21.32
CA ASP A 74 11.74 -7.34 21.36
C ASP A 74 10.62 -8.41 21.19
N TYR A 75 10.97 -9.69 21.14
CA TYR A 75 10.02 -10.82 21.06
C TYR A 75 9.87 -11.62 22.36
N GLU A 76 10.45 -11.18 23.48
CA GLU A 76 10.16 -11.76 24.79
C GLU A 76 9.39 -10.78 25.69
N VAL A 77 8.07 -10.74 25.50
CA VAL A 77 7.16 -10.34 26.59
C VAL A 77 6.11 -11.42 26.80
N ASP A 78 6.47 -12.28 27.76
CA ASP A 78 5.63 -12.98 28.73
C ASP A 78 4.57 -13.99 28.27
N SER A 79 5.05 -15.24 28.19
CA SER A 79 4.30 -16.46 28.51
C SER A 79 4.04 -16.64 30.03
N LEU A 80 4.03 -15.59 30.84
CA LEU A 80 3.84 -15.71 32.30
C LEU A 80 2.97 -14.58 32.84
N LEU A 81 1.64 -14.79 32.87
CA LEU A 81 0.75 -14.39 33.98
C LEU A 81 -0.66 -15.02 33.80
N LEU A 82 -0.68 -16.36 33.78
CA LEU A 82 -1.87 -17.15 34.10
C LEU A 82 -2.03 -17.23 35.63
N LYS A 83 -2.58 -16.19 36.27
CA LYS A 83 -3.26 -16.28 37.57
C LYS A 83 -4.31 -15.18 37.66
N GLY A 84 -5.56 -15.51 37.35
CA GLY A 84 -6.69 -14.62 37.60
C GLY A 84 -7.02 -14.54 39.10
N PRO A 85 -7.71 -13.47 39.51
CA PRO A 85 -8.74 -13.56 40.52
C PRO A 85 -10.10 -13.56 39.83
N GLU A 86 -10.91 -14.57 40.14
CA GLU A 86 -12.36 -14.43 40.13
C GLU A 86 -12.74 -13.21 41.00
N ILE A 87 -13.74 -12.43 40.58
CA ILE A 87 -14.92 -12.07 41.38
C ILE A 87 -15.80 -11.05 40.65
N ALA A 88 -17.10 -11.37 40.67
CA ALA A 88 -18.29 -10.53 40.62
C ALA A 88 -18.66 -9.76 39.34
N ARG A 89 -19.69 -10.30 38.67
CA ARG A 89 -20.78 -9.52 38.10
C ARG A 89 -21.32 -8.54 39.14
N GLN A 90 -21.28 -7.24 38.83
CA GLN A 90 -22.22 -6.27 39.37
C GLN A 90 -22.89 -5.54 38.21
N GLU A 91 -24.17 -5.87 38.01
CA GLU A 91 -25.13 -4.98 37.38
C GLU A 91 -25.35 -3.80 38.33
N ILE A 92 -25.06 -2.57 37.88
CA ILE A 92 -25.59 -1.36 38.52
C ILE A 92 -26.04 -0.39 37.43
N PHE A 93 -27.37 -0.37 37.26
CA PHE A 93 -28.26 0.77 37.09
C PHE A 93 -27.76 2.05 36.40
N LYS A 94 -28.51 2.39 35.34
CA LYS A 94 -28.70 3.74 34.82
C LYS A 94 -29.20 4.68 35.92
N GLU A 95 -28.63 5.88 35.98
CA GLU A 95 -29.40 7.13 36.08
C GLU A 95 -28.63 8.30 35.42
N PRO A 96 -29.37 9.34 35.00
CA PRO A 96 -29.00 10.23 33.91
C PRO A 96 -28.44 11.57 34.41
N ASN A 97 -27.86 12.33 33.49
CA ASN A 97 -27.28 13.68 33.65
C ASN A 97 -25.80 13.71 34.06
N ASP A 98 -24.95 13.41 33.09
CA ASP A 98 -23.75 14.23 32.94
C ASP A 98 -23.79 14.88 31.55
N VAL A 99 -24.10 16.16 31.56
CA VAL A 99 -24.03 17.05 30.40
C VAL A 99 -22.60 16.92 29.86
N GLN A 100 -22.46 16.38 28.65
CA GLN A 100 -21.20 16.41 27.91
C GLN A 100 -20.71 17.86 27.94
N ARG A 101 -19.66 18.13 28.73
CA ARG A 101 -18.96 19.40 28.62
C ARG A 101 -18.44 19.45 27.19
N ILE A 102 -19.00 20.35 26.41
CA ILE A 102 -18.46 20.71 25.10
C ILE A 102 -17.01 21.10 25.36
N VAL A 103 -16.10 20.22 24.97
CA VAL A 103 -14.67 20.55 24.96
C VAL A 103 -14.53 21.57 23.85
N GLU A 104 -14.58 22.84 24.21
CA GLU A 104 -14.19 23.92 23.32
C GLU A 104 -12.70 23.72 23.03
N HIS A 105 -12.41 23.30 21.80
CA HIS A 105 -11.05 23.34 21.29
C HIS A 105 -10.60 24.79 21.33
N LYS A 106 -9.65 25.13 22.22
CA LYS A 106 -8.83 26.33 22.02
C LYS A 106 -8.11 26.11 20.69
N VAL A 107 -8.64 26.74 19.65
CA VAL A 107 -8.24 26.48 18.25
C VAL A 107 -6.79 26.88 17.99
N PHE A 108 -6.16 27.60 18.91
CA PHE A 108 -4.75 27.99 18.86
C PHE A 108 -4.15 27.95 20.26
N ASP A 109 -3.08 27.18 20.39
CA ASP A 109 -2.19 27.18 21.54
C ASP A 109 -1.03 28.14 21.21
N ASP A 110 -0.85 29.17 22.04
CA ASP A 110 0.16 30.21 21.83
C ASP A 110 1.58 29.62 21.81
N SER A 111 1.79 28.43 22.40
CA SER A 111 3.08 27.73 22.37
C SER A 111 3.48 27.24 20.97
N ILE A 112 2.52 27.07 20.06
CA ILE A 112 2.74 26.64 18.67
C ILE A 112 2.64 27.81 17.67
N SER A 113 2.29 29.02 18.16
CA SER A 113 2.17 30.24 17.33
C SER A 113 3.45 30.57 16.57
N ASN A 114 4.62 30.26 17.15
CA ASN A 114 5.92 30.50 16.50
C ASN A 114 6.25 29.48 15.40
N LEU A 115 5.59 28.32 15.35
CA LEU A 115 5.74 27.29 14.31
C LEU A 115 4.88 27.58 13.07
N LEU A 116 3.71 28.19 13.28
CA LEU A 116 2.83 28.65 12.21
C LEU A 116 3.24 30.07 11.81
N GLY A 117 4.27 30.15 10.96
CA GLY A 117 4.86 31.43 10.54
C GLY A 117 3.80 32.48 10.16
N LYS A 118 4.01 33.72 10.63
CA LYS A 118 3.19 34.94 10.42
C LYS A 118 3.08 35.39 8.94
N ASN A 119 2.77 34.51 8.01
CA ASN A 119 2.61 34.81 6.59
C ASN A 119 1.40 34.09 5.97
N ILE A 120 0.27 34.08 6.69
CA ILE A 120 -1.00 33.54 6.15
C ILE A 120 -1.72 34.59 5.26
N MET A 121 -1.23 35.84 5.17
CA MET A 121 -1.91 36.91 4.41
C MET A 121 -1.03 37.66 3.39
N SER A 122 -0.21 36.96 2.60
CA SER A 122 0.35 37.56 1.39
C SER A 122 0.24 36.61 0.20
N SER A 123 -0.69 36.94 -0.69
CA SER A 123 -0.83 36.36 -2.02
C SER A 123 0.45 36.52 -2.86
N VAL A 124 0.79 35.46 -3.58
CA VAL A 124 1.82 35.26 -4.64
C VAL A 124 2.90 34.23 -4.24
N PRO A 125 2.99 33.08 -4.93
CA PRO A 125 3.93 32.02 -4.63
C PRO A 125 5.30 32.33 -5.23
N LYS A 126 6.21 32.89 -4.44
CA LYS A 126 7.64 32.77 -4.70
C LYS A 126 8.15 31.60 -3.88
N HIS A 127 8.72 30.60 -4.54
CA HIS A 127 9.43 29.46 -3.95
C HIS A 127 10.31 29.92 -2.79
N LYS A 128 9.81 29.81 -1.57
CA LYS A 128 10.62 29.94 -0.36
C LYS A 128 11.27 28.58 -0.17
N SER A 129 12.58 28.52 -0.39
CA SER A 129 13.42 27.45 0.12
C SER A 129 13.15 27.34 1.62
N TRP A 130 12.65 26.19 2.04
CA TRP A 130 12.51 25.90 3.46
C TRP A 130 13.93 25.89 4.06
N PRO A 131 14.15 26.48 5.24
CA PRO A 131 15.43 26.30 5.93
C PRO A 131 15.59 24.80 6.18
N THR A 132 16.64 24.20 5.62
CA THR A 132 17.01 22.80 5.81
C THR A 132 17.47 22.61 7.25
N ASN A 133 16.53 22.45 8.18
CA ASN A 133 16.82 21.86 9.47
C ASN A 133 17.31 20.42 9.22
N PRO A 134 18.45 19.99 9.78
CA PRO A 134 18.99 18.63 9.59
C PRO A 134 18.06 17.52 10.11
N ILE A 135 17.05 17.86 10.93
CA ILE A 135 15.98 16.94 11.34
C ILE A 135 15.05 16.58 10.16
N ASN A 136 14.91 17.47 9.17
CA ASN A 136 14.05 17.25 8.02
C ASN A 136 14.69 16.37 6.94
N SER A 137 16.02 16.30 6.80
CA SER A 137 16.64 15.48 5.76
C SER A 137 16.39 13.99 5.96
N GLY A 138 16.56 13.49 7.20
CA GLY A 138 16.28 12.09 7.53
C GLY A 138 14.80 11.72 7.40
N LEU A 139 13.89 12.64 7.71
CA LEU A 139 12.46 12.42 7.50
C LEU A 139 12.08 12.40 6.01
N ILE A 140 12.66 13.29 5.21
CA ILE A 140 12.47 13.31 3.75
C ILE A 140 12.94 12.01 3.11
N GLU A 141 14.07 11.48 3.56
CA GLU A 141 14.56 10.17 3.09
C GLU A 141 13.60 9.03 3.42
N LYS A 142 13.06 8.99 4.65
CA LYS A 142 12.04 8.01 5.05
C LYS A 142 10.76 8.13 4.20
N ILE A 143 10.28 9.34 3.95
CA ILE A 143 9.11 9.58 3.09
C ILE A 143 9.38 9.11 1.65
N ARG A 144 10.57 9.40 1.11
CA ARG A 144 10.96 8.93 -0.23
C ARG A 144 11.03 7.42 -0.30
N LEU A 145 11.56 6.78 0.74
CA LEU A 145 11.64 5.34 0.83
C LEU A 145 10.25 4.70 0.95
N GLU A 146 9.37 5.24 1.78
CA GLU A 146 7.97 4.82 1.87
C GLU A 146 7.28 4.90 0.50
N ASN A 147 7.44 6.04 -0.20
CA ASN A 147 6.89 6.21 -1.53
C ASN A 147 7.47 5.20 -2.53
N ALA A 148 8.75 4.85 -2.44
CA ALA A 148 9.35 3.82 -3.29
C ALA A 148 8.75 2.44 -3.02
N TYR A 149 8.50 2.08 -1.75
CA TYR A 149 7.79 0.85 -1.40
C TYR A 149 6.33 0.85 -1.89
N ARG A 150 5.67 2.01 -1.93
CA ARG A 150 4.31 2.13 -2.46
C ARG A 150 4.19 1.91 -3.97
N LEU A 151 5.28 2.10 -4.72
CA LEU A 151 5.28 1.83 -6.17
C LEU A 151 5.01 0.36 -6.51
N PHE A 152 5.22 -0.56 -5.56
CA PHE A 152 4.92 -1.98 -5.74
C PHE A 152 3.40 -2.29 -5.70
N GLY A 153 2.55 -1.30 -5.39
CA GLY A 153 1.10 -1.40 -5.46
C GLY A 153 0.44 -2.02 -4.23
N ILE A 154 1.09 -2.96 -3.55
CA ILE A 154 0.59 -3.56 -2.30
C ILE A 154 1.51 -3.16 -1.15
N THR A 155 0.99 -2.43 -0.16
CA THR A 155 1.76 -2.02 1.02
C THR A 155 0.98 -2.24 2.31
N TYR A 156 1.71 -2.54 3.38
CA TYR A 156 1.16 -2.59 4.73
C TYR A 156 1.48 -1.30 5.47
N PHE A 157 0.54 -0.85 6.28
CA PHE A 157 0.74 0.28 7.17
C PHE A 157 0.16 -0.03 8.56
N PRO A 158 0.85 0.43 9.62
CA PRO A 158 0.36 0.25 10.98
C PRO A 158 -0.89 1.11 11.19
N VAL A 159 -1.87 0.55 11.87
CA VAL A 159 -3.10 1.25 12.25
C VAL A 159 -3.53 0.75 13.62
N VAL A 160 -4.18 1.61 14.40
CA VAL A 160 -4.68 1.28 15.73
C VAL A 160 -6.13 1.72 15.82
N ASP A 161 -7.02 0.86 16.30
CA ASP A 161 -8.38 1.25 16.69
C ASP A 161 -8.28 2.08 17.98
N PRO A 162 -8.73 3.34 17.99
CA PRO A 162 -8.75 4.14 19.22
C PRO A 162 -9.53 3.47 20.35
N SER A 163 -10.50 2.60 20.03
CA SER A 163 -11.31 1.85 21.00
C SER A 163 -10.53 0.76 21.73
N ASP A 164 -9.39 0.33 21.18
CA ASP A 164 -8.53 -0.73 21.73
C ASP A 164 -7.33 -0.20 22.51
N LEU A 165 -7.23 1.12 22.66
CA LEU A 165 -6.22 1.78 23.47
C LEU A 165 -6.62 1.74 24.95
N ARG A 166 -5.80 1.09 25.77
CA ARG A 166 -5.97 1.07 27.23
C ARG A 166 -4.76 1.65 27.91
N LYS A 167 -5.00 2.40 28.98
CA LYS A 167 -3.93 2.94 29.80
C LYS A 167 -3.46 1.87 30.78
N ASN A 168 -2.17 1.60 30.81
CA ASN A 168 -1.56 0.80 31.86
C ASN A 168 -1.41 1.68 33.11
N GLU A 169 -2.04 1.28 34.21
CA GLU A 169 -2.00 2.03 35.47
C GLU A 169 -0.61 2.00 36.12
N ALA A 170 0.20 0.98 35.84
CA ALA A 170 1.54 0.84 36.42
C ALA A 170 2.60 1.66 35.69
N THR A 171 2.56 1.69 34.35
CA THR A 171 3.56 2.41 33.52
C THR A 171 3.07 3.78 33.03
N ASN A 172 1.77 4.07 33.19
CA ASN A 172 1.12 5.27 32.64
C ASN A 172 1.17 5.36 31.10
N GLU A 173 1.53 4.26 30.42
CA GLU A 173 1.62 4.16 28.96
C GLU A 173 0.32 3.62 28.35
N MET A 174 0.10 3.94 27.07
CA MET A 174 -1.03 3.41 26.30
C MET A 174 -0.64 2.09 25.64
N ILE A 175 -1.38 1.02 25.95
CA ILE A 175 -1.22 -0.31 25.40
C ILE A 175 -2.33 -0.57 24.38
N VAL A 176 -1.95 -1.13 23.24
CA VAL A 176 -2.87 -1.62 22.21
C VAL A 176 -3.34 -3.02 22.61
N THR A 177 -4.65 -3.19 22.80
CA THR A 177 -5.21 -4.50 23.22
C THR A 177 -5.47 -5.47 22.08
N ARG A 178 -5.65 -4.95 20.86
CA ARG A 178 -5.86 -5.73 19.65
C ARG A 178 -5.09 -5.12 18.50
N ASP A 179 -4.22 -5.93 17.90
CA ASP A 179 -3.45 -5.51 16.74
C ASP A 179 -4.38 -5.25 15.55
N MET A 180 -4.06 -4.21 14.78
CA MET A 180 -4.67 -3.97 13.48
C MET A 180 -3.59 -3.80 12.41
N LEU A 181 -3.95 -4.21 11.20
CA LEU A 181 -3.09 -4.11 10.04
C LEU A 181 -3.86 -3.44 8.91
N GLY A 182 -3.29 -2.36 8.38
CA GLY A 182 -3.79 -1.70 7.19
C GLY A 182 -3.09 -2.24 5.95
N ILE A 183 -3.86 -2.53 4.91
CA ILE A 183 -3.38 -2.87 3.57
C ILE A 183 -3.82 -1.75 2.64
N ARG A 184 -2.87 -1.19 1.91
CA ARG A 184 -3.09 -0.18 0.88
C ARG A 184 -2.81 -0.82 -0.49
N LEU A 185 -3.79 -0.74 -1.37
CA LEU A 185 -3.74 -1.22 -2.76
C LEU A 185 -3.77 -0.02 -3.70
N GLU A 186 -2.71 0.17 -4.48
CA GLU A 186 -2.50 1.29 -5.40
C GLU A 186 -2.26 0.77 -6.82
N ILE A 187 -3.22 1.02 -7.70
CA ILE A 187 -3.12 0.64 -9.11
C ILE A 187 -2.45 1.79 -9.86
N PHE A 188 -1.42 1.48 -10.62
CA PHE A 188 -0.82 2.43 -11.55
C PHE A 188 -1.59 2.41 -12.88
N ASN A 189 -2.13 3.56 -13.27
CA ASN A 189 -2.77 3.75 -14.56
C ASN A 189 -1.69 4.16 -15.57
N GLU A 190 -1.34 3.23 -16.46
CA GLU A 190 -0.27 3.42 -17.44
C GLU A 190 -0.61 4.52 -18.44
N ARG A 191 -1.89 4.62 -18.79
CA ARG A 191 -2.41 5.56 -19.78
C ARG A 191 -2.25 7.01 -19.34
N ASP A 192 -2.62 7.32 -18.11
CA ASP A 192 -2.48 8.67 -17.54
C ASP A 192 -1.14 8.86 -16.81
N SER A 193 -0.31 7.81 -16.76
CA SER A 193 0.96 7.73 -16.03
C SER A 193 0.84 8.20 -14.57
N LYS A 194 -0.25 7.83 -13.91
CA LYS A 194 -0.61 8.27 -12.55
C LYS A 194 -1.19 7.13 -11.75
N PHE A 195 -1.01 7.16 -10.44
CA PHE A 195 -1.70 6.25 -9.55
C PHE A 195 -3.18 6.60 -9.44
N GLU A 196 -4.04 5.59 -9.49
CA GLU A 196 -5.45 5.72 -9.17
C GLU A 196 -5.66 5.99 -7.69
N LYS A 197 -6.91 6.26 -7.30
CA LYS A 197 -7.26 6.41 -5.88
C LYS A 197 -6.93 5.10 -5.13
N PRO A 198 -6.18 5.15 -4.01
CA PRO A 198 -5.86 3.96 -3.25
C PRO A 198 -7.11 3.30 -2.66
N TYR A 199 -7.11 1.98 -2.65
CA TYR A 199 -8.07 1.19 -1.89
C TYR A 199 -7.44 0.71 -0.59
N TYR A 200 -8.26 0.59 0.45
CA TYR A 200 -7.82 0.20 1.79
C TYR A 200 -8.57 -1.04 2.24
N ILE A 201 -7.85 -1.95 2.89
CA ILE A 201 -8.40 -3.08 3.64
C ILE A 201 -7.80 -3.02 5.05
N LEU A 202 -8.64 -3.09 6.06
CA LEU A 202 -8.26 -3.09 7.46
C LEU A 202 -8.56 -4.47 8.05
N LEU A 203 -7.52 -5.09 8.58
CA LEU A 203 -7.60 -6.34 9.30
C LEU A 203 -7.46 -6.08 10.80
N LYS A 204 -8.17 -6.87 11.60
CA LYS A 204 -8.13 -6.79 13.06
C LYS A 204 -7.84 -8.17 13.62
N LYS A 205 -6.87 -8.26 14.52
CA LYS A 205 -6.45 -9.53 15.10
C LYS A 205 -7.41 -9.96 16.20
N ASN A 206 -7.87 -11.20 16.14
CA ASN A 206 -8.72 -11.78 17.16
C ASN A 206 -7.88 -12.14 18.40
N SER A 207 -8.23 -11.62 19.57
CA SER A 207 -7.48 -11.84 20.81
C SER A 207 -7.44 -13.29 21.28
N LYS A 208 -8.37 -14.15 20.82
CA LYS A 208 -8.46 -15.56 21.24
C LYS A 208 -7.77 -16.50 20.27
N THR A 209 -7.96 -16.31 18.98
CA THR A 209 -7.42 -17.21 17.94
C THR A 209 -6.09 -16.71 17.38
N LEU A 210 -5.73 -15.44 17.63
CA LEU A 210 -4.58 -14.74 17.04
C LEU A 210 -4.63 -14.64 15.51
N ALA A 211 -5.75 -15.01 14.89
CA ALA A 211 -5.98 -14.88 13.46
C ALA A 211 -6.44 -13.47 13.11
N TRP A 212 -6.07 -13.02 11.91
CA TRP A 212 -6.58 -11.80 11.30
C TRP A 212 -8.02 -12.01 10.85
N GLU A 213 -8.85 -11.00 11.09
CA GLU A 213 -10.24 -10.94 10.63
C GLU A 213 -10.43 -9.68 9.78
N LEU A 214 -11.23 -9.80 8.71
CA LEU A 214 -11.61 -8.66 7.88
C LEU A 214 -12.49 -7.69 8.69
N PHE A 215 -12.01 -6.47 8.91
CA PHE A 215 -12.73 -5.47 9.70
C PHE A 215 -13.49 -4.48 8.82
N LYS A 216 -12.80 -3.80 7.90
CA LYS A 216 -13.36 -2.81 6.98
C LYS A 216 -12.57 -2.80 5.67
N HIS A 217 -13.23 -2.42 4.57
CA HIS A 217 -12.54 -2.16 3.31
C HIS A 217 -13.24 -1.09 2.49
N THR A 218 -12.52 -0.51 1.54
CA THR A 218 -13.04 0.45 0.56
C THR A 218 -13.13 -0.13 -0.86
N ILE A 219 -12.89 -1.43 -1.01
CA ILE A 219 -12.95 -2.14 -2.29
C ILE A 219 -14.39 -2.10 -2.84
N PRO A 220 -14.59 -1.88 -4.15
CA PRO A 220 -15.91 -1.87 -4.76
C PRO A 220 -16.67 -3.18 -4.59
N VAL A 221 -18.00 -3.11 -4.53
CA VAL A 221 -18.89 -4.24 -4.21
C VAL A 221 -18.85 -5.36 -5.24
N TYR A 222 -18.46 -5.08 -6.50
CA TYR A 222 -18.34 -6.11 -7.53
C TYR A 222 -17.18 -7.09 -7.28
N ILE A 223 -16.23 -6.75 -6.39
CA ILE A 223 -15.19 -7.68 -5.92
C ILE A 223 -15.62 -8.25 -4.58
N ASP A 224 -15.85 -9.57 -4.53
CA ASP A 224 -16.20 -10.26 -3.30
C ASP A 224 -14.98 -10.49 -2.40
N VAL A 225 -14.61 -9.44 -1.65
CA VAL A 225 -13.48 -9.46 -0.72
C VAL A 225 -13.67 -10.50 0.38
N GLN A 226 -14.91 -10.72 0.83
CA GLN A 226 -15.20 -11.65 1.92
C GLN A 226 -14.93 -13.09 1.46
N ASN A 227 -15.40 -13.44 0.27
CA ASN A 227 -15.15 -14.75 -0.32
C ASN A 227 -13.65 -14.94 -0.64
N SER A 228 -12.96 -13.93 -1.19
CA SER A 228 -11.50 -13.99 -1.38
C SER A 228 -10.76 -14.21 -0.06
N PHE A 229 -11.17 -13.55 1.03
CA PHE A 229 -10.58 -13.71 2.35
C PHE A 229 -10.80 -15.11 2.94
N GLN A 230 -11.95 -15.73 2.66
CA GLN A 230 -12.26 -17.09 3.12
C GLN A 230 -11.61 -18.18 2.27
N ASN A 231 -11.45 -17.93 0.96
CA ASN A 231 -10.90 -18.91 0.02
C ASN A 231 -9.38 -18.85 -0.10
N SER A 232 -8.74 -17.75 0.28
CA SER A 232 -7.28 -17.60 0.18
C SER A 232 -6.53 -18.67 0.98
N THR A 233 -7.16 -19.24 2.02
CA THR A 233 -6.54 -20.31 2.81
C THR A 233 -7.60 -21.15 3.52
N THR A 234 -7.47 -22.48 3.48
CA THR A 234 -8.27 -23.42 4.28
C THR A 234 -8.07 -23.28 5.80
N VAL A 235 -7.10 -22.49 6.22
CA VAL A 235 -6.63 -22.28 7.60
C VAL A 235 -6.84 -20.80 7.95
N PRO A 236 -7.11 -20.43 9.22
CA PRO A 236 -7.19 -19.03 9.62
C PRO A 236 -5.91 -18.26 9.24
N ILE A 237 -6.08 -17.07 8.65
CA ILE A 237 -4.97 -16.19 8.25
C ILE A 237 -4.26 -15.69 9.52
N THR A 238 -3.08 -16.21 9.80
CA THR A 238 -2.28 -15.82 10.99
C THR A 238 -1.00 -15.09 10.62
N THR A 239 -0.43 -15.39 9.44
CA THR A 239 0.88 -14.86 9.03
C THR A 239 0.75 -13.67 8.08
N TYR A 240 1.82 -12.87 7.95
CA TYR A 240 1.84 -11.75 7.00
C TYR A 240 1.92 -12.22 5.55
N GLU A 241 2.47 -13.41 5.29
CA GLU A 241 2.46 -14.05 3.97
C GLU A 241 1.04 -14.43 3.54
N ASP A 242 0.23 -15.00 4.43
CA ASP A 242 -1.16 -15.34 4.13
C ASP A 242 -1.97 -14.08 3.79
N VAL A 243 -1.77 -13.01 4.58
CA VAL A 243 -2.35 -11.69 4.32
C VAL A 243 -1.93 -11.18 2.94
N TYR A 244 -0.68 -11.42 2.55
CA TYR A 244 -0.16 -10.96 1.26
C TYR A 244 -0.81 -11.69 0.10
N LEU A 245 -0.98 -13.02 0.21
CA LEU A 245 -1.65 -13.81 -0.82
C LEU A 245 -3.09 -13.34 -1.04
N PHE A 246 -3.83 -13.12 0.04
CA PHE A 246 -5.15 -12.50 -0.01
C PHE A 246 -5.13 -11.11 -0.67
N ALA A 247 -4.23 -10.23 -0.23
CA ALA A 247 -4.10 -8.88 -0.80
C ALA A 247 -3.76 -8.91 -2.30
N LYS A 248 -2.92 -9.86 -2.71
CA LYS A 248 -2.51 -10.08 -4.10
C LYS A 248 -3.69 -10.52 -4.97
N GLU A 249 -4.54 -11.41 -4.49
CA GLU A 249 -5.75 -11.83 -5.20
C GLU A 249 -6.68 -10.64 -5.46
N VAL A 250 -6.98 -9.85 -4.42
CA VAL A 250 -7.82 -8.65 -4.55
C VAL A 250 -7.18 -7.61 -5.47
N TYR A 251 -5.87 -7.41 -5.36
CA TYR A 251 -5.10 -6.50 -6.22
C TYR A 251 -5.17 -6.89 -7.70
N ILE A 252 -5.05 -8.19 -8.02
CA ILE A 252 -5.15 -8.67 -9.41
C ILE A 252 -6.53 -8.37 -9.99
N ASN A 253 -7.60 -8.59 -9.24
CA ASN A 253 -8.96 -8.30 -9.70
C ASN A 253 -9.18 -6.80 -9.94
N LEU A 254 -8.68 -5.97 -9.03
CA LEU A 254 -8.66 -4.52 -9.20
C LEU A 254 -7.88 -4.07 -10.45
N ALA A 255 -6.67 -4.62 -10.63
CA ALA A 255 -5.80 -4.29 -11.76
C ALA A 255 -6.43 -4.67 -13.10
N LYS A 256 -7.04 -5.86 -13.21
CA LYS A 256 -7.79 -6.28 -14.39
C LYS A 256 -8.95 -5.33 -14.71
N GLY A 257 -9.71 -4.92 -13.70
CA GLY A 257 -10.79 -3.96 -13.86
C GLY A 257 -10.30 -2.61 -14.38
N SER A 258 -9.20 -2.09 -13.82
CA SER A 258 -8.57 -0.85 -14.28
C SER A 258 -8.03 -0.97 -15.71
N GLU A 259 -7.31 -2.04 -16.04
CA GLU A 259 -6.77 -2.29 -17.39
C GLU A 259 -7.89 -2.32 -18.44
N ARG A 260 -8.95 -3.09 -18.17
CA ARG A 260 -10.12 -3.19 -19.04
C ARG A 260 -10.75 -1.82 -19.29
N ARG A 261 -10.94 -1.04 -18.23
CA ARG A 261 -11.48 0.32 -18.34
C ARG A 261 -10.57 1.24 -19.17
N GLN A 262 -9.26 1.15 -18.98
CA GLN A 262 -8.28 1.94 -19.75
C GLN A 262 -8.36 1.63 -21.24
N GLN A 263 -8.42 0.34 -21.63
CA GLN A 263 -8.54 -0.08 -23.01
C GLN A 263 -9.82 0.44 -23.68
N LEU A 264 -10.95 0.39 -22.96
CA LEU A 264 -12.23 0.87 -23.48
C LEU A 264 -12.24 2.40 -23.68
N ILE A 265 -11.74 3.17 -22.71
CA ILE A 265 -11.65 4.63 -22.80
C ILE A 265 -10.70 5.06 -23.93
N GLU A 266 -9.64 4.28 -24.18
CA GLU A 266 -8.72 4.52 -25.29
C GLU A 266 -9.45 4.49 -26.66
N LEU A 267 -10.42 3.59 -26.85
CA LEU A 267 -11.19 3.50 -28.10
C LEU A 267 -11.96 4.79 -28.39
N GLU A 268 -12.59 5.38 -27.38
CA GLU A 268 -13.35 6.63 -27.54
C GLU A 268 -12.43 7.81 -27.84
N GLN A 269 -11.29 7.89 -27.16
CA GLN A 269 -10.36 9.00 -27.34
C GLN A 269 -9.59 8.98 -28.66
N GLU A 270 -9.32 7.79 -29.20
CA GLU A 270 -8.82 7.66 -30.58
C GLU A 270 -9.91 7.97 -31.62
N GLY A 271 -11.15 8.24 -31.20
CA GLY A 271 -12.29 8.47 -32.08
C GLY A 271 -12.70 7.21 -32.84
N LEU A 272 -12.35 6.01 -32.34
CA LEU A 272 -12.78 4.74 -32.93
C LEU A 272 -14.26 4.49 -32.66
N VAL A 273 -14.74 4.86 -31.47
CA VAL A 273 -16.14 4.77 -31.06
C VAL A 273 -16.61 6.11 -30.50
N THR A 274 -17.93 6.32 -30.43
CA THR A 274 -18.54 7.50 -29.81
C THR A 274 -19.59 7.09 -28.78
N ASP A 275 -19.95 8.01 -27.88
CA ASP A 275 -20.97 7.79 -26.82
C ASP A 275 -20.69 6.55 -25.97
N LEU A 276 -19.44 6.38 -25.52
CA LEU A 276 -19.04 5.24 -24.72
C LEU A 276 -19.68 5.32 -23.32
N GLN A 277 -20.44 4.28 -22.96
CA GLN A 277 -20.96 4.07 -21.62
C GLN A 277 -20.37 2.79 -21.07
N VAL A 278 -19.79 2.89 -19.88
CA VAL A 278 -19.15 1.78 -19.16
C VAL A 278 -19.75 1.72 -17.78
N ASP A 279 -20.13 0.53 -17.33
CA ASP A 279 -20.55 0.31 -15.96
C ASP A 279 -19.37 0.39 -14.97
N LEU A 280 -19.64 0.21 -13.67
CA LEU A 280 -18.62 0.37 -12.63
C LEU A 280 -17.52 -0.70 -12.72
N GLU A 281 -17.87 -1.92 -13.13
CA GLU A 281 -16.94 -3.06 -13.25
C GLU A 281 -16.22 -3.08 -14.60
N SER A 282 -16.71 -2.31 -15.58
CA SER A 282 -16.37 -2.43 -17.01
C SER A 282 -16.74 -3.81 -17.60
N ALA A 283 -17.79 -4.43 -17.06
CA ALA A 283 -18.33 -5.70 -17.54
C ALA A 283 -19.39 -5.49 -18.61
N GLN A 284 -20.20 -4.43 -18.51
CA GLN A 284 -21.16 -4.05 -19.55
C GLN A 284 -20.76 -2.72 -20.18
N VAL A 285 -20.65 -2.73 -21.51
CA VAL A 285 -20.21 -1.58 -22.28
C VAL A 285 -21.18 -1.34 -23.43
N SER A 286 -21.50 -0.07 -23.70
CA SER A 286 -22.21 0.30 -24.92
C SER A 286 -21.55 1.49 -25.60
N PHE A 287 -21.47 1.47 -26.91
CA PHE A 287 -20.95 2.58 -27.71
C PHE A 287 -21.60 2.61 -29.09
N VAL A 288 -21.37 3.68 -29.82
CA VAL A 288 -21.80 3.85 -31.21
C VAL A 288 -20.60 3.67 -32.15
N LEU A 289 -20.78 2.86 -33.18
CA LEU A 289 -19.80 2.62 -34.25
C LEU A 289 -20.49 2.75 -35.60
N ASN A 290 -20.07 3.72 -36.42
CA ASN A 290 -20.63 3.96 -37.77
C ASN A 290 -22.18 4.11 -37.78
N GLY A 291 -22.77 4.63 -36.71
CA GLY A 291 -24.23 4.77 -36.55
C GLY A 291 -24.93 3.55 -35.94
N LEU A 292 -24.24 2.42 -35.78
CA LEU A 292 -24.74 1.22 -35.09
C LEU A 292 -24.53 1.35 -33.59
N GLN A 293 -25.56 1.01 -32.81
CA GLN A 293 -25.43 0.91 -31.37
C GLN A 293 -24.97 -0.50 -31.00
N ILE A 294 -23.78 -0.61 -30.41
CA ILE A 294 -23.15 -1.87 -30.01
C ILE A 294 -23.16 -1.96 -28.49
N GLN A 295 -23.55 -3.12 -27.98
CA GLN A 295 -23.47 -3.48 -26.57
C GLN A 295 -22.61 -4.73 -26.41
N LEU A 296 -21.62 -4.65 -25.54
CA LEU A 296 -20.71 -5.74 -25.22
C LEU A 296 -20.91 -6.17 -23.77
N LEU A 297 -20.91 -7.49 -23.56
CA LEU A 297 -20.73 -8.10 -22.25
C LEU A 297 -19.35 -8.71 -22.17
N LEU A 298 -18.58 -8.28 -21.19
CA LEU A 298 -17.22 -8.70 -20.93
C LEU A 298 -17.18 -9.58 -19.68
N ASN A 299 -16.37 -10.62 -19.75
CA ASN A 299 -15.95 -11.41 -18.60
C ASN A 299 -14.42 -11.41 -18.56
N ASP A 300 -13.84 -10.98 -17.44
CA ASP A 300 -12.41 -10.63 -17.36
C ASP A 300 -11.99 -9.75 -18.56
N GLN A 301 -10.99 -10.19 -19.34
CA GLN A 301 -10.46 -9.52 -20.53
C GLN A 301 -11.01 -10.08 -21.85
N HIS A 302 -12.22 -10.64 -21.85
CA HIS A 302 -12.85 -11.23 -23.04
C HIS A 302 -14.27 -10.70 -23.24
N VAL A 303 -14.62 -10.43 -24.50
CA VAL A 303 -15.98 -10.17 -24.94
C VAL A 303 -16.68 -11.52 -25.11
N VAL A 304 -17.68 -11.77 -24.27
CA VAL A 304 -18.45 -13.03 -24.23
C VAL A 304 -19.72 -12.93 -25.07
N SER A 305 -20.33 -11.74 -25.13
CA SER A 305 -21.45 -11.50 -26.02
C SER A 305 -21.39 -10.09 -26.59
N CYS A 306 -21.86 -9.97 -27.83
CA CYS A 306 -22.05 -8.71 -28.53
C CYS A 306 -23.50 -8.65 -29.00
N PHE A 307 -24.12 -7.48 -28.86
CA PHE A 307 -25.43 -7.19 -29.40
C PHE A 307 -25.34 -5.90 -30.21
N ALA A 308 -25.70 -5.96 -31.49
CA ALA A 308 -25.70 -4.82 -32.38
C ALA A 308 -27.13 -4.48 -32.77
N LYS A 309 -27.50 -3.21 -32.61
CA LYS A 309 -28.82 -2.70 -33.02
C LYS A 309 -28.67 -1.87 -34.30
N ASP A 310 -29.29 -2.33 -35.37
CA ASP A 310 -29.45 -1.60 -36.64
C ASP A 310 -30.93 -1.48 -37.03
N HIS A 311 -31.20 -0.61 -38.00
CA HIS A 311 -32.46 -0.48 -38.70
C HIS A 311 -32.63 -1.48 -39.88
N GLY A 312 -31.62 -2.32 -40.21
CA GLY A 312 -31.67 -3.35 -41.26
C GLY A 312 -31.02 -4.68 -40.87
N ASP A 313 -31.79 -5.78 -40.92
CA ASP A 313 -31.48 -7.05 -40.23
C ASP A 313 -30.35 -7.94 -40.81
N SER A 314 -29.82 -7.70 -42.02
CA SER A 314 -29.09 -8.76 -42.74
C SER A 314 -27.59 -8.90 -42.44
N GLU A 315 -26.91 -7.90 -41.86
CA GLU A 315 -25.45 -7.95 -41.62
C GLU A 315 -25.04 -7.97 -40.13
N LEU A 316 -26.01 -7.85 -39.22
CA LEU A 316 -25.79 -7.75 -37.78
C LEU A 316 -25.08 -8.98 -37.18
N GLY A 317 -25.50 -10.19 -37.56
CA GLY A 317 -24.94 -11.42 -36.98
C GLY A 317 -23.46 -11.64 -37.27
N ASN A 318 -22.96 -11.17 -38.42
CA ASN A 318 -21.53 -11.27 -38.75
C ASN A 318 -20.70 -10.28 -37.94
N ILE A 319 -21.24 -9.08 -37.70
CA ILE A 319 -20.60 -8.04 -36.88
C ILE A 319 -20.53 -8.52 -35.42
N GLU A 320 -21.61 -9.07 -34.87
CA GLU A 320 -21.65 -9.58 -33.51
C GLU A 320 -20.61 -10.68 -33.27
N GLN A 321 -20.45 -11.61 -34.21
CA GLN A 321 -19.43 -12.67 -34.11
C GLN A 321 -18.00 -12.14 -34.18
N LEU A 322 -17.77 -11.09 -34.96
CA LEU A 322 -16.44 -10.49 -35.12
C LEU A 322 -15.92 -9.84 -33.82
N PHE A 323 -16.84 -9.37 -32.98
CA PHE A 323 -16.52 -8.73 -31.70
C PHE A 323 -16.24 -9.71 -30.56
N LEU A 324 -16.53 -11.01 -30.73
CA LEU A 324 -16.26 -12.01 -29.71
C LEU A 324 -14.76 -12.32 -29.64
N GLY A 325 -14.24 -12.45 -28.40
CA GLY A 325 -12.84 -12.79 -28.17
C GLY A 325 -12.11 -11.83 -27.23
N PRO A 326 -10.77 -11.80 -27.27
CA PRO A 326 -9.95 -11.00 -26.34
C PRO A 326 -10.14 -9.49 -26.53
N LEU A 327 -10.25 -8.74 -25.42
CA LEU A 327 -10.44 -7.29 -25.45
C LEU A 327 -9.31 -6.54 -26.16
N ARG A 328 -8.07 -7.04 -26.05
CA ARG A 328 -6.90 -6.49 -26.75
C ARG A 328 -7.05 -6.47 -28.29
N GLU A 329 -7.85 -7.37 -28.85
CA GLU A 329 -8.08 -7.49 -30.29
C GLU A 329 -9.19 -6.54 -30.77
N LEU A 330 -10.06 -6.08 -29.86
CA LEU A 330 -11.19 -5.21 -30.15
C LEU A 330 -10.78 -3.96 -30.95
N LYS A 331 -9.66 -3.34 -30.56
CA LYS A 331 -9.11 -2.17 -31.24
C LYS A 331 -8.77 -2.45 -32.70
N HIS A 332 -8.17 -3.60 -32.99
CA HIS A 332 -7.83 -4.01 -34.35
C HIS A 332 -9.08 -4.33 -35.17
N THR A 333 -10.04 -5.02 -34.56
CA THR A 333 -11.33 -5.34 -35.16
C THR A 333 -12.10 -4.08 -35.57
N ILE A 334 -12.19 -3.08 -34.69
CA ILE A 334 -12.89 -1.82 -35.00
C ILE A 334 -12.20 -1.07 -36.15
N ARG A 335 -10.86 -1.07 -36.18
CA ARG A 335 -10.10 -0.45 -37.28
C ARG A 335 -10.34 -1.16 -38.60
N HIS A 336 -10.47 -2.48 -38.60
CA HIS A 336 -10.82 -3.24 -39.80
C HIS A 336 -12.24 -2.93 -40.30
N LEU A 337 -13.19 -2.61 -39.42
CA LEU A 337 -14.56 -2.25 -39.81
C LEU A 337 -14.72 -0.79 -40.28
N LYS A 338 -13.77 0.09 -39.97
CA LYS A 338 -13.76 1.49 -40.43
C LYS A 338 -13.11 1.69 -41.80
N ASN A 339 -12.22 0.81 -42.19
CA ASN A 339 -11.59 0.78 -43.51
C ASN A 339 -12.43 -0.05 -44.48
#